data_AF-A0A7C3Y8G4-F1
#
_entry.id   AF-A0A7C3Y8G4-F1
#
_cell.length_a   1.000
_cell.length_b   1.000
_cell.length_c   1.000
_cell.angle_alpha   90.00
_cell.angle_beta   90.00
_cell.angle_gamma   90.00
#
_symmetry.space_group_name_H-M   'P 1'
#
loop_
_entity.id
_entity.type
_entity.pdbx_description
1 polymer ?
#
loop_
_entity_poly.entity_id
_entity_poly.type
_entity_poly.pdbx_seq_one_letter_code
_entity_poly.pdbx_strand_id
1 'polypeptide(L)'
;MEEHHHTLSFQGLLPYTICGVLGRVITTYLPQTSLGEVVARYVGGSSDTVAEALYWLLHSGHSEESTLTHYIKGKVIGSMFSLIPYACASLLGYDVNSRVAGSLIASSFAQSDQMGAFLSITYHAIKKGGIKELRDITKNPVAMTSLGVLILSFIIDYTARNFITPTTVDSKWLETYLLSFLCMLPVVAGYIKEIRCRKHS
;
A
#
# COMPACT_ATOMS: atom_id res chain seq x y z
N MET A 1 -4.87 16.93 32.63
CA MET A 1 -4.77 15.94 31.55
C MET A 1 -4.06 16.63 30.42
N GLU A 2 -2.77 16.36 30.23
CA GLU A 2 -2.04 16.81 29.04
C GLU A 2 -2.56 15.99 27.86
N GLU A 3 -3.33 16.63 26.97
CA GLU A 3 -3.59 16.07 25.65
C GLU A 3 -2.26 16.08 24.89
N HIS A 4 -1.55 14.95 24.94
CA HIS A 4 -0.50 14.67 23.96
C HIS A 4 -1.16 14.61 22.59
N HIS A 5 -1.23 15.76 21.90
CA HIS A 5 -1.52 15.81 20.48
C HIS A 5 -0.39 15.07 19.76
N HIS A 6 -0.58 13.77 19.55
CA HIS A 6 0.33 12.97 18.77
C HIS A 6 0.30 13.46 17.32
N THR A 7 1.36 14.15 16.92
CA THR A 7 1.57 14.52 15.52
C THR A 7 1.84 13.26 14.69
N LEU A 8 1.25 13.21 13.50
CA LEU A 8 1.47 12.12 12.54
C LEU A 8 2.96 12.05 12.18
N SER A 9 3.57 10.87 12.33
CA SER A 9 4.98 10.60 11.99
C SER A 9 5.14 9.26 11.28
N PHE A 10 6.16 9.14 10.43
CA PHE A 10 6.48 7.85 9.80
C PHE A 10 7.02 6.86 10.84
N GLN A 11 7.67 7.35 11.89
CA GLN A 11 8.03 6.54 13.06
C GLN A 11 6.80 5.91 13.73
N GLY A 12 5.71 6.67 13.90
CA GLY A 12 4.46 6.16 14.45
C GLY A 12 3.67 5.27 13.48
N LEU A 13 3.78 5.51 12.18
CA LEU A 13 3.11 4.71 11.14
C LEU A 13 3.72 3.29 11.00
N LEU A 14 5.05 3.17 11.14
CA LEU A 14 5.79 1.94 10.82
C LEU A 14 5.26 0.68 11.55
N PRO A 15 4.95 0.70 12.87
CA PRO A 15 4.35 -0.47 13.54
C PRO A 15 3.01 -0.89 12.95
N TYR A 16 2.19 0.06 12.49
CA TYR A 16 0.90 -0.24 11.86
C TYR A 16 1.10 -0.88 10.49
N THR A 17 2.01 -0.35 9.67
CA THR A 17 2.38 -0.95 8.39
C THR A 17 2.92 -2.37 8.59
N ILE A 18 3.82 -2.59 9.56
CA ILE A 18 4.35 -3.93 9.87
C ILE A 18 3.22 -4.86 10.30
N CYS A 19 2.33 -4.41 11.20
CA CYS A 19 1.19 -5.19 11.64
C CYS A 19 0.29 -5.59 10.47
N GLY A 20 0.00 -4.66 9.56
CA GLY A 20 -0.78 -4.95 8.36
C GLY A 20 -0.08 -5.92 7.40
N VAL A 21 1.22 -5.75 7.15
CA VAL A 21 2.00 -6.69 6.32
C VAL A 21 2.00 -8.08 6.94
N LEU A 22 2.24 -8.21 8.26
CA LEU A 22 2.17 -9.48 8.98
C LEU A 22 0.76 -10.07 8.95
N GLY A 23 -0.28 -9.24 9.06
CA GLY A 23 -1.66 -9.65 8.89
C GLY A 23 -1.89 -10.32 7.53
N ARG A 24 -1.40 -9.74 6.44
CA ARG A 24 -1.47 -10.33 5.09
C ARG A 24 -0.77 -11.68 5.04
N VAL A 25 0.44 -11.75 5.58
CA VAL A 25 1.24 -12.97 5.67
C VAL A 25 0.46 -14.08 6.39
N ILE A 26 -0.04 -13.80 7.59
CA ILE A 26 -0.78 -14.75 8.42
C ILE A 26 -2.06 -15.19 7.70
N THR A 27 -2.80 -14.25 7.11
CA THR A 27 -4.05 -14.58 6.42
C THR A 27 -3.84 -15.49 5.23
N THR A 28 -2.66 -15.49 4.62
CA THR A 28 -2.40 -16.37 3.49
C THR A 28 -2.39 -17.84 3.94
N TYR A 29 -1.99 -18.14 5.18
CA TYR A 29 -2.00 -19.49 5.78
C TYR A 29 -3.36 -19.94 6.34
N LEU A 30 -4.41 -19.14 6.24
CA LEU A 30 -5.73 -19.54 6.72
C LEU A 30 -6.32 -20.67 5.85
N PRO A 31 -7.13 -21.57 6.43
CA PRO A 31 -7.76 -22.66 5.68
C PRO A 31 -8.59 -22.13 4.50
N GLN A 32 -8.44 -22.77 3.33
CA GLN A 32 -9.15 -22.47 2.07
C GLN A 32 -10.63 -22.89 2.16
N THR A 33 -11.35 -22.43 3.16
CA THR A 33 -12.82 -22.43 3.17
C THR A 33 -13.29 -21.25 2.32
N SER A 34 -14.48 -21.33 1.72
CA SER A 34 -15.04 -20.24 0.91
C SER A 34 -15.08 -18.90 1.66
N LEU A 35 -15.29 -18.93 2.97
CA LEU A 35 -15.24 -17.78 3.85
C LEU A 35 -13.79 -17.36 4.20
N GLY A 36 -12.91 -18.33 4.42
CA GLY A 36 -11.48 -18.10 4.67
C GLY A 36 -10.73 -17.49 3.49
N GLU A 37 -11.05 -17.85 2.25
CA GLU A 37 -10.47 -17.25 1.05
C GLU A 37 -10.87 -15.79 0.86
N VAL A 38 -12.15 -15.48 1.11
CA VAL A 38 -12.67 -14.11 1.07
C VAL A 38 -11.98 -13.26 2.14
N VAL A 39 -11.97 -13.73 3.40
CA VAL A 39 -11.30 -13.02 4.50
C VAL A 39 -9.81 -12.87 4.21
N ALA A 40 -9.14 -13.92 3.73
CA ALA A 40 -7.71 -13.85 3.45
C ALA A 40 -7.36 -12.89 2.32
N ARG A 41 -8.23 -12.71 1.32
CA ARG A 41 -7.96 -11.80 0.20
C ARG A 41 -8.44 -10.36 0.45
N TYR A 42 -9.53 -10.15 1.17
CA TYR A 42 -9.99 -8.81 1.57
C TYR A 42 -9.12 -8.23 2.69
N VAL A 43 -8.91 -9.00 3.76
CA VAL A 43 -8.06 -8.57 4.87
C VAL A 43 -6.61 -8.60 4.43
N GLY A 44 -6.17 -9.66 3.74
CA GLY A 44 -4.81 -9.71 3.22
C GLY A 44 -4.56 -8.61 2.21
N GLY A 45 -5.34 -8.49 1.15
CA GLY A 45 -5.10 -7.58 0.02
C GLY A 45 -4.96 -6.09 0.34
N SER A 46 -5.43 -5.63 1.51
CA SER A 46 -5.30 -4.22 1.92
C SER A 46 -4.97 -4.03 3.41
N SER A 47 -4.52 -5.06 4.13
CA SER A 47 -4.29 -4.97 5.58
C SER A 47 -3.30 -3.89 6.00
N ASP A 48 -2.24 -3.67 5.21
CA ASP A 48 -1.29 -2.58 5.45
C ASP A 48 -1.97 -1.22 5.29
N THR A 49 -2.71 -1.01 4.20
CA THR A 49 -3.47 0.23 3.98
C THR A 49 -4.54 0.46 5.05
N VAL A 50 -5.24 -0.58 5.50
CA VAL A 50 -6.23 -0.49 6.59
C VAL A 50 -5.58 -0.13 7.91
N ALA A 51 -4.44 -0.75 8.26
CA ALA A 51 -3.71 -0.44 9.48
C ALA A 51 -3.15 1.00 9.46
N GLU A 52 -2.63 1.45 8.32
CA GLU A 52 -2.17 2.82 8.12
C GLU A 52 -3.32 3.85 8.19
N ALA A 53 -4.48 3.51 7.62
CA ALA A 53 -5.68 4.32 7.75
C ALA A 53 -6.16 4.42 9.20
N LEU A 54 -6.10 3.32 9.95
CA LEU A 54 -6.43 3.30 11.37
C LEU A 54 -5.46 4.18 12.17
N TYR A 55 -4.15 4.09 11.91
CA TYR A 55 -3.17 4.99 12.50
C TYR A 55 -3.53 6.46 12.23
N TRP A 56 -3.84 6.77 10.97
CA TRP A 56 -4.25 8.10 10.57
C TRP A 56 -5.49 8.55 11.35
N LEU A 57 -6.57 7.76 11.40
CA LEU A 57 -7.80 8.12 12.13
C LEU A 57 -7.56 8.32 13.63
N LEU A 58 -6.75 7.47 14.27
CA LEU A 58 -6.46 7.55 15.69
C LEU A 58 -5.60 8.77 16.07
N HIS A 59 -4.82 9.31 15.13
CA HIS A 59 -3.84 10.37 15.41
C HIS A 59 -4.07 11.67 14.59
N SER A 60 -5.17 11.76 13.83
CA SER A 60 -5.49 12.91 12.97
C SER A 60 -6.21 14.07 13.66
N GLY A 61 -6.16 14.16 14.98
CA GLY A 61 -6.84 15.18 15.76
C GLY A 61 -6.26 16.60 15.61
N HIS A 62 -6.17 17.15 14.38
CA HIS A 62 -5.73 18.50 13.96
C HIS A 62 -4.34 18.62 13.26
N SER A 63 -3.80 17.58 12.63
CA SER A 63 -2.48 17.70 11.98
C SER A 63 -2.51 18.47 10.66
N GLU A 64 -1.53 19.37 10.45
CA GLU A 64 -1.25 20.02 9.18
C GLU A 64 -1.13 19.02 8.01
N GLU A 65 -1.51 19.43 6.78
CA GLU A 65 -1.37 18.61 5.57
C GLU A 65 0.10 18.27 5.26
N SER A 66 0.56 17.16 5.83
CA SER A 66 1.90 16.61 5.68
C SER A 66 1.99 15.61 4.52
N THR A 67 3.21 15.32 4.05
CA THR A 67 3.45 14.25 3.06
C THR A 67 2.89 12.90 3.50
N LEU A 68 2.97 12.60 4.80
CA LEU A 68 2.41 11.39 5.41
C LEU A 68 0.89 11.32 5.26
N THR A 69 0.19 12.45 5.49
CA THR A 69 -1.27 12.52 5.35
C THR A 69 -1.70 12.23 3.91
N HIS A 70 -1.01 12.82 2.93
CA HIS A 70 -1.30 12.58 1.50
C HIS A 70 -0.88 11.18 1.06
N TYR A 71 0.19 10.61 1.61
CA TYR A 71 0.55 9.22 1.38
C TYR A 71 -0.58 8.26 1.81
N ILE A 72 -1.07 8.39 3.06
CA ILE A 72 -2.10 7.50 3.59
C ILE A 72 -3.43 7.70 2.85
N LYS A 73 -3.88 8.95 2.67
CA LYS A 73 -5.11 9.24 1.91
C LYS A 73 -5.04 8.71 0.47
N GLY A 74 -3.90 8.92 -0.17
CA GLY A 74 -3.61 8.41 -1.50
C GLY A 74 -3.71 6.89 -1.56
N LYS A 75 -3.06 6.17 -0.64
CA LYS A 75 -3.15 4.70 -0.56
C LYS A 75 -4.58 4.23 -0.36
N VAL A 76 -5.32 4.81 0.59
CA VAL A 76 -6.72 4.43 0.85
C VAL A 76 -7.58 4.59 -0.39
N ILE A 77 -7.49 5.75 -1.08
CA ILE A 77 -8.22 5.98 -2.33
C ILE A 77 -7.79 4.98 -3.39
N GLY A 78 -6.48 4.74 -3.53
CA GLY A 78 -5.90 3.74 -4.41
C GLY A 78 -6.51 2.35 -4.18
N SER A 79 -6.50 1.86 -2.94
CA SER A 79 -7.07 0.55 -2.59
C SER A 79 -8.54 0.44 -2.96
N MET A 80 -9.32 1.52 -2.79
CA MET A 80 -10.74 1.52 -3.16
C MET A 80 -10.96 1.30 -4.66
N PHE A 81 -10.04 1.78 -5.52
CA PHE A 81 -10.12 1.55 -6.97
C PHE A 81 -9.98 0.07 -7.35
N SER A 82 -9.27 -0.74 -6.57
CA SER A 82 -9.21 -2.19 -6.77
C SER A 82 -10.29 -2.94 -5.99
N LEU A 83 -10.66 -2.45 -4.81
CA LEU A 83 -11.65 -3.07 -3.94
C LEU A 83 -13.07 -3.02 -4.52
N ILE A 84 -13.50 -1.86 -5.04
CA ILE A 84 -14.87 -1.67 -5.51
C ILE A 84 -15.17 -2.59 -6.71
N PRO A 85 -14.34 -2.64 -7.78
CA PRO A 85 -14.58 -3.57 -8.88
C PRO A 85 -14.54 -5.03 -8.44
N TYR A 86 -13.65 -5.38 -7.51
CA TYR A 86 -13.58 -6.74 -6.96
C TYR A 86 -14.85 -7.13 -6.20
N ALA A 87 -15.36 -6.25 -5.33
CA ALA A 87 -16.59 -6.46 -4.59
C ALA A 87 -17.80 -6.55 -5.52
N CYS A 88 -17.92 -5.64 -6.50
CA CYS A 88 -18.98 -5.69 -7.50
C CYS A 88 -18.94 -6.99 -8.32
N ALA A 89 -17.76 -7.39 -8.80
CA ALA A 89 -17.61 -8.62 -9.57
C ALA A 89 -17.93 -9.87 -8.72
N SER A 90 -17.53 -9.88 -7.45
CA SER A 90 -17.89 -10.95 -6.49
C SER A 90 -19.41 -11.05 -6.29
N LEU A 91 -20.09 -9.90 -6.09
CA LEU A 91 -21.54 -9.84 -5.86
C LEU A 91 -22.34 -10.24 -7.11
N LEU A 92 -21.79 -10.00 -8.31
CA LEU A 92 -22.39 -10.41 -9.58
C LEU A 92 -22.11 -11.88 -9.93
N GLY A 93 -21.45 -12.63 -9.05
CA GLY A 93 -21.19 -14.06 -9.22
C GLY A 93 -20.06 -14.38 -10.20
N TYR A 94 -19.23 -13.40 -10.57
CA TYR A 94 -18.03 -13.69 -11.35
C TYR A 94 -17.03 -14.48 -10.51
N ASP A 95 -16.40 -15.50 -11.11
CA ASP A 95 -15.31 -16.24 -10.49
C ASP A 95 -14.01 -15.42 -10.50
N VAL A 96 -14.03 -14.36 -9.70
CA VAL A 96 -12.87 -13.54 -9.34
C VAL A 96 -11.86 -14.31 -8.49
N ASN A 97 -12.23 -15.52 -8.03
CA ASN A 97 -11.39 -16.35 -7.18
C ASN A 97 -10.59 -17.39 -7.97
N SER A 98 -10.93 -17.59 -9.25
CA SER A 98 -10.17 -18.42 -10.18
C SER A 98 -8.67 -18.12 -10.11
N ARG A 99 -7.86 -19.16 -10.35
CA ARG A 99 -6.41 -19.08 -10.18
C ARG A 99 -5.77 -17.94 -10.99
N VAL A 100 -6.35 -17.58 -12.14
CA VAL A 100 -5.83 -16.49 -12.98
C VAL A 100 -6.30 -15.12 -12.46
N ALA A 101 -7.55 -15.00 -12.04
CA ALA A 101 -8.11 -13.75 -11.52
C ALA A 101 -7.49 -13.35 -10.18
N GLY A 102 -7.28 -14.30 -9.25
CA GLY A 102 -6.73 -14.01 -7.93
C GLY A 102 -5.32 -13.40 -7.92
N SER A 103 -4.45 -13.82 -8.85
CA SER A 103 -3.09 -13.25 -9.01
C SER A 103 -3.17 -11.81 -9.50
N LEU A 104 -4.05 -11.57 -10.49
CA LEU A 104 -4.29 -10.27 -11.09
C LEU A 104 -4.79 -9.26 -10.05
N ILE A 105 -5.59 -9.75 -9.09
CA ILE A 105 -6.19 -8.92 -8.04
C ILE A 105 -5.12 -8.49 -7.04
N ALA A 106 -4.25 -9.40 -6.57
CA ALA A 106 -3.18 -9.05 -5.65
C ALA A 106 -2.19 -8.03 -6.24
N SER A 107 -1.80 -8.20 -7.51
CA SER A 107 -0.95 -7.22 -8.20
C SER A 107 -1.69 -5.89 -8.45
N SER A 108 -3.00 -5.93 -8.77
CA SER A 108 -3.81 -4.72 -8.91
C SER A 108 -3.90 -3.91 -7.62
N PHE A 109 -4.10 -4.55 -6.47
CA PHE A 109 -4.13 -3.86 -5.16
C PHE A 109 -2.79 -3.21 -4.83
N ALA A 110 -1.68 -3.94 -5.00
CA ALA A 110 -0.35 -3.38 -4.78
C ALA A 110 -0.07 -2.18 -5.70
N GLN A 111 -0.49 -2.26 -6.97
CA GLN A 111 -0.33 -1.18 -7.94
C GLN A 111 -1.23 0.02 -7.63
N SER A 112 -2.50 -0.21 -7.31
CA SER A 112 -3.48 0.84 -7.02
C SER A 112 -3.09 1.66 -5.80
N ASP A 113 -2.60 1.00 -4.76
CA ASP A 113 -2.17 1.62 -3.52
C ASP A 113 -1.00 2.57 -3.76
N GLN A 114 0.04 2.08 -4.44
CA GLN A 114 1.25 2.85 -4.70
C GLN A 114 1.02 3.96 -5.72
N MET A 115 0.16 3.73 -6.71
CA MET A 115 -0.30 4.78 -7.63
C MET A 115 -1.06 5.87 -6.87
N GLY A 116 -1.99 5.49 -5.99
CA GLY A 116 -2.76 6.43 -5.18
C GLY A 116 -1.87 7.29 -4.28
N ALA A 117 -0.92 6.68 -3.58
CA ALA A 117 0.09 7.40 -2.79
C ALA A 117 0.91 8.38 -3.65
N PHE A 118 1.45 7.92 -4.78
CA PHE A 118 2.26 8.75 -5.66
C PHE A 118 1.47 9.94 -6.21
N LEU A 119 0.26 9.71 -6.72
CA LEU A 119 -0.60 10.76 -7.27
C LEU A 119 -1.03 11.76 -6.20
N SER A 120 -1.38 11.31 -5.00
CA SER A 120 -1.79 12.21 -3.91
C SER A 120 -0.63 13.09 -3.43
N ILE A 121 0.57 12.54 -3.27
CA ILE A 121 1.78 13.31 -2.92
C ILE A 121 2.11 14.31 -4.04
N THR A 122 2.01 13.87 -5.30
CA THR A 122 2.25 14.72 -6.48
C THR A 122 1.27 15.88 -6.55
N TYR A 123 -0.02 15.59 -6.37
CA TYR A 123 -1.08 16.60 -6.35
C TYR A 123 -0.86 17.62 -5.23
N HIS A 124 -0.47 17.17 -4.03
CA HIS A 124 -0.13 18.08 -2.93
C HIS A 124 1.03 19.02 -3.26
N ALA A 125 2.09 18.49 -3.88
CA ALA A 125 3.24 19.29 -4.29
C ALA A 125 2.83 20.36 -5.32
N ILE A 126 2.03 19.98 -6.32
CA ILE A 126 1.50 20.93 -7.32
C ILE A 126 0.61 21.98 -6.65
N LYS A 127 -0.23 21.60 -5.69
CA LYS A 127 -1.11 22.54 -4.97
C LYS A 127 -0.30 23.57 -4.16
N LYS A 128 0.87 23.19 -3.64
CA LYS A 128 1.73 24.08 -2.85
C LYS A 128 2.55 25.08 -3.68
N GLY A 129 3.07 24.70 -4.84
CA GLY A 129 3.97 25.57 -5.62
C GLY A 129 3.88 25.43 -7.15
N GLY A 130 2.84 24.78 -7.65
CA GLY A 130 2.59 24.59 -9.08
C GLY A 130 3.47 23.52 -9.73
N ILE A 131 3.49 23.51 -11.06
CA ILE A 131 4.20 22.51 -11.89
C ILE A 131 5.71 22.51 -11.62
N LYS A 132 6.29 23.61 -11.15
CA LYS A 132 7.73 23.72 -10.85
C LYS A 132 8.15 22.78 -9.71
N GLU A 133 7.25 22.51 -8.76
CA GLU A 133 7.45 21.58 -7.64
C GLU A 133 7.44 20.11 -8.08
N LEU A 134 7.07 19.80 -9.34
CA LEU A 134 7.24 18.44 -9.88
C LEU A 134 8.70 18.00 -9.86
N ARG A 135 9.65 18.94 -10.00
CA ARG A 135 11.07 18.63 -9.89
C ARG A 135 11.42 18.18 -8.47
N ASP A 136 10.78 18.75 -7.46
CA ASP A 136 11.04 18.42 -6.05
C ASP A 136 10.37 17.12 -5.60
N ILE A 137 9.38 16.62 -6.35
CA ILE A 137 8.86 15.25 -6.18
C ILE A 137 9.97 14.21 -6.36
N THR A 138 10.89 14.42 -7.30
CA THR A 138 12.03 13.50 -7.50
C THR A 138 12.96 13.43 -6.29
N LYS A 139 12.91 14.42 -5.41
CA LYS A 139 13.65 14.46 -4.13
C LYS A 139 12.82 13.96 -2.96
N ASN A 140 11.53 13.69 -3.14
CA ASN A 140 10.67 13.13 -2.12
C ASN A 140 10.86 11.60 -2.09
N PRO A 141 11.54 11.04 -1.06
CA PRO A 141 11.86 9.62 -1.04
C PRO A 141 10.60 8.75 -0.98
N VAL A 142 9.52 9.21 -0.32
CA VAL A 142 8.26 8.47 -0.23
C VAL A 142 7.60 8.37 -1.61
N ALA A 143 7.55 9.48 -2.36
CA ALA A 143 6.98 9.50 -3.70
C ALA A 143 7.81 8.62 -4.66
N MET A 144 9.13 8.78 -4.66
CA MET A 144 10.02 8.02 -5.55
C MET A 144 10.05 6.53 -5.22
N THR A 145 10.00 6.16 -3.94
CA THR A 145 9.88 4.75 -3.56
C THR A 145 8.52 4.19 -3.95
N SER A 146 7.42 4.94 -3.81
CA SER A 146 6.10 4.49 -4.28
C SER A 146 6.08 4.26 -5.80
N LEU A 147 6.67 5.17 -6.57
CA LEU A 147 6.84 5.02 -8.03
C LEU A 147 7.75 3.83 -8.38
N GLY A 148 8.84 3.63 -7.63
CA GLY A 148 9.74 2.51 -7.81
C GLY A 148 9.05 1.16 -7.55
N VAL A 149 8.26 1.06 -6.49
CA VAL A 149 7.45 -0.12 -6.18
C VAL A 149 6.42 -0.36 -7.27
N LEU A 150 5.75 0.69 -7.76
CA LEU A 150 4.80 0.58 -8.86
C LEU A 150 5.46 -0.01 -10.11
N ILE A 151 6.58 0.55 -10.57
CA ILE A 151 7.31 0.06 -11.76
C ILE A 151 7.80 -1.37 -11.52
N LEU A 152 8.39 -1.65 -10.36
CA LEU A 152 8.88 -2.97 -10.03
C LEU A 152 7.75 -4.01 -9.99
N SER A 153 6.57 -3.64 -9.48
CA SER A 153 5.40 -4.52 -9.46
C SER A 153 4.93 -4.89 -10.87
N PHE A 154 4.97 -3.95 -11.83
CA PHE A 154 4.68 -4.23 -13.23
C PHE A 154 5.72 -5.16 -13.86
N ILE A 155 7.00 -4.97 -13.54
CA ILE A 155 8.07 -5.85 -14.03
C ILE A 155 7.91 -7.26 -13.45
N ILE A 156 7.60 -7.39 -12.16
CA ILE A 156 7.35 -8.67 -11.50
C ILE A 156 6.15 -9.36 -12.16
N ASP A 157 5.01 -8.68 -12.30
CA ASP A 157 3.81 -9.25 -12.92
C ASP A 157 4.05 -9.64 -14.38
N TYR A 158 4.74 -8.79 -15.16
CA TYR A 158 5.11 -9.09 -16.55
C TYR A 158 6.06 -10.29 -16.65
N THR A 159 7.09 -10.35 -15.81
CA THR A 159 8.07 -11.45 -15.83
C THR A 159 7.45 -12.76 -15.34
N ALA A 160 6.64 -12.70 -14.29
CA ALA A 160 5.88 -13.83 -13.79
C ALA A 160 4.97 -14.42 -14.87
N ARG A 161 4.29 -13.58 -15.67
CA ARG A 161 3.40 -14.07 -16.74
C ARG A 161 4.13 -14.67 -17.94
N ASN A 162 5.26 -14.11 -18.34
CA ASN A 162 5.93 -14.48 -19.58
C ASN A 162 7.03 -15.54 -19.41
N PHE A 163 7.63 -15.63 -18.22
CA PHE A 163 8.80 -16.48 -18.00
C PHE A 163 8.60 -17.52 -16.90
N ILE A 164 7.59 -17.37 -16.03
CA ILE A 164 7.27 -18.33 -14.98
C ILE A 164 5.95 -18.99 -15.37
N THR A 165 5.95 -20.27 -15.72
CA THR A 165 4.69 -20.99 -15.93
C THR A 165 3.91 -20.96 -14.61
N PRO A 166 2.65 -20.47 -14.56
CA PRO A 166 1.87 -20.36 -13.32
C PRO A 166 1.33 -21.74 -12.93
N THR A 167 2.21 -22.70 -12.69
CA THR A 167 1.84 -24.12 -12.48
C THR A 167 1.93 -24.57 -11.04
N THR A 168 2.59 -23.83 -10.14
CA THR A 168 2.67 -24.21 -8.72
C THR A 168 2.05 -23.16 -7.80
N VAL A 169 1.37 -23.63 -6.76
CA VAL A 169 0.82 -22.81 -5.68
C VAL A 169 1.93 -21.95 -5.04
N ASP A 170 3.16 -22.48 -4.98
CA ASP A 170 4.33 -21.88 -4.33
C ASP A 170 4.80 -20.55 -4.93
N SER A 171 4.67 -20.34 -6.26
CA SER A 171 5.11 -19.09 -6.90
C SER A 171 4.21 -17.90 -6.56
N LYS A 172 2.91 -18.14 -6.30
CA LYS A 172 1.97 -17.10 -5.89
C LYS A 172 2.21 -16.57 -4.49
N TRP A 173 2.65 -17.44 -3.58
CA TRP A 173 3.05 -17.02 -2.25
C TRP A 173 4.22 -16.05 -2.37
N LEU A 174 5.27 -16.44 -3.11
CA LEU A 174 6.43 -15.59 -3.30
C LEU A 174 6.05 -14.22 -3.89
N GLU A 175 5.20 -14.18 -4.91
CA GLU A 175 4.72 -12.94 -5.52
C GLU A 175 3.93 -12.07 -4.52
N THR A 176 2.98 -12.67 -3.80
CA THR A 176 2.17 -11.96 -2.80
C THR A 176 3.05 -11.44 -1.66
N TYR A 177 3.97 -12.26 -1.13
CA TYR A 177 4.93 -11.88 -0.10
C TYR A 177 5.82 -10.74 -0.55
N LEU A 178 6.44 -10.89 -1.72
CA LEU A 178 7.37 -9.91 -2.28
C LEU A 178 6.67 -8.57 -2.46
N LEU A 179 5.50 -8.55 -3.12
CA LEU A 179 4.73 -7.32 -3.34
C LEU A 179 4.32 -6.65 -2.03
N SER A 180 4.00 -7.44 -1.00
CA SER A 180 3.60 -6.91 0.32
C SER A 180 4.74 -6.23 1.05
N PHE A 181 5.93 -6.81 1.04
CA PHE A 181 7.11 -6.17 1.60
C PHE A 181 7.56 -4.96 0.78
N LEU A 182 7.40 -5.00 -0.55
CA LEU A 182 7.69 -3.85 -1.41
C LEU A 182 6.78 -2.65 -1.07
N CYS A 183 5.49 -2.88 -0.82
CA CYS A 183 4.54 -1.81 -0.45
C CYS A 183 4.86 -1.11 0.89
N MET A 184 5.68 -1.72 1.76
CA MET A 184 6.16 -1.11 3.01
C MET A 184 7.34 -0.14 2.78
N LEU A 185 8.09 -0.29 1.68
CA LEU A 185 9.30 0.51 1.43
C LEU A 185 9.09 2.02 1.48
N PRO A 186 7.97 2.61 0.97
CA PRO A 186 7.74 4.05 1.08
C PRO A 186 7.66 4.55 2.53
N VAL A 187 7.10 3.73 3.44
CA VAL A 187 7.02 4.05 4.88
C VAL A 187 8.42 4.01 5.49
N VAL A 188 9.22 3.00 5.16
CA VAL A 188 10.63 2.90 5.59
C VAL A 188 11.44 4.10 5.08
N ALA A 189 11.24 4.49 3.82
CA ALA A 189 11.90 5.64 3.22
C ALA A 189 11.52 6.96 3.94
N GLY A 190 10.24 7.12 4.28
CA GLY A 190 9.74 8.23 5.10
C GLY A 190 10.36 8.25 6.49
N TYR A 191 10.42 7.09 7.16
CA TYR A 191 11.04 6.93 8.48
C TYR A 191 12.53 7.28 8.48
N ILE A 192 13.30 6.79 7.50
CA ILE A 192 14.73 7.11 7.36
C ILE A 192 14.94 8.61 7.17
N LYS A 193 14.12 9.26 6.33
CA LYS A 193 14.16 10.71 6.14
C LYS A 193 13.89 11.45 7.44
N GLU A 194 12.87 11.04 8.19
CA GLU A 194 12.50 11.65 9.47
C GLU A 194 13.65 11.56 10.50
N ILE A 195 14.28 10.39 10.65
CA ILE A 195 15.43 10.22 11.54
C ILE A 195 16.59 11.14 11.13
N ARG A 196 16.90 11.22 9.83
CA ARG A 196 18.00 12.06 9.34
C ARG A 196 17.74 13.54 9.65
N CYS A 197 16.51 14.03 9.45
CA CYS A 197 16.16 15.40 9.81
C CYS A 197 16.30 15.68 11.31
N ARG A 198 15.87 14.74 12.17
CA ARG A 198 16.00 14.90 13.63
C ARG A 198 17.45 14.94 14.13
N LYS A 199 18.38 14.23 13.48
CA LYS A 199 19.82 14.26 13.85
C LYS A 199 20.53 15.57 13.50
N HIS A 200 19.94 16.38 12.61
CA HIS A 200 20.51 17.64 12.12
C HIS A 200 19.73 18.87 12.60
N SER A 201 18.74 18.69 13.48
CA SER A 201 17.99 19.77 14.15
C SER A 201 18.52 19.95 15.56
#